data_AF-A0A966PXW1-F1
#
_entry.id   AF-A0A966PXW1-F1
#
_cell.length_a   1.000
_cell.length_b   1.000
_cell.length_c   1.000
_cell.angle_alpha   90.00
_cell.angle_beta   90.00
_cell.angle_gamma   90.00
#
_symmetry.space_group_name_H-M   'P 1'
#
loop_
_entity.id
_entity.type
_entity.pdbx_description
1 polymer ?
#
loop_
_entity_poly.entity_id
_entity_poly.type
_entity_poly.pdbx_seq_one_letter_code
_entity_poly.pdbx_strand_id
1 'polypeptide(L)'
;MRFKEIIESLGHSKLPKNAIFGIPGARVWPQLSNGNPYDMYRMLVAMAGCPDNDMPKNGPTGPNMVTISYTPADEEIAIKAGKNMGYTSKELTTKDSSEMPQINKTSPVPFNSGKYKRK
;
A
#
# COMPACT_ATOMS: atom_id res chain seq x y z
N MET A 1 -1.16 25.14 -32.67
CA MET A 1 0.10 24.72 -32.01
C MET A 1 1.16 24.49 -33.06
N ARG A 2 2.35 25.04 -32.89
CA ARG A 2 3.46 24.92 -33.85
C ARG A 2 4.40 23.78 -33.40
N PHE A 3 4.93 23.00 -34.34
CA PHE A 3 5.82 21.85 -34.08
C PHE A 3 7.04 22.19 -33.20
N LYS A 4 7.50 23.45 -33.25
CA LYS A 4 8.60 23.96 -32.44
C LYS A 4 8.27 24.01 -30.93
N GLU A 5 7.02 24.36 -30.60
CA GLU A 5 6.52 24.40 -29.21
C GLU A 5 6.42 22.98 -28.63
N ILE A 6 6.14 21.97 -29.47
CA ILE A 6 6.11 20.56 -29.08
C ILE A 6 7.52 20.07 -28.72
N ILE A 7 8.53 20.41 -29.53
CA ILE A 7 9.92 20.01 -29.29
C ILE A 7 10.50 20.68 -28.02
N GLU A 8 10.18 21.97 -27.79
CA GLU A 8 10.59 22.65 -26.55
C GLU A 8 9.92 22.05 -25.30
N SER A 9 8.64 21.62 -25.40
CA SER A 9 7.93 20.96 -24.29
C SER A 9 8.53 19.59 -23.89
N LEU A 10 9.30 18.96 -24.78
CA LEU A 10 9.94 17.66 -24.56
C LEU A 10 11.35 17.76 -23.93
N GLY A 11 11.91 18.97 -23.77
CA GLY A 11 13.36 19.17 -23.71
C GLY A 11 14.00 19.63 -22.39
N HIS A 12 13.26 19.91 -21.31
CA HIS A 12 13.88 20.43 -20.09
C HIS A 12 14.27 19.33 -19.09
N SER A 13 15.49 18.81 -19.25
CA SER A 13 16.11 17.87 -18.29
C SER A 13 16.60 18.52 -17.00
N LYS A 14 16.62 19.86 -16.92
CA LYS A 14 17.12 20.63 -15.77
C LYS A 14 16.12 21.73 -15.39
N LEU A 15 15.99 21.94 -14.08
CA LEU A 15 15.23 23.07 -13.53
C LEU A 15 15.85 24.41 -13.97
N PRO A 16 15.04 25.44 -14.23
CA PRO A 16 15.54 26.76 -14.58
C PRO A 16 16.28 27.37 -13.38
N LYS A 17 17.35 28.14 -13.65
CA LYS A 17 18.30 28.62 -12.62
C LYS A 17 17.64 29.38 -11.46
N ASN A 18 16.58 30.14 -11.74
CA ASN A 18 15.78 30.85 -10.74
C ASN A 18 14.99 29.90 -9.82
N ALA A 19 14.44 28.81 -10.35
CA ALA A 19 13.69 27.82 -9.56
C ALA A 19 14.59 27.00 -8.63
N ILE A 20 15.86 26.80 -8.99
CA ILE A 20 16.84 26.07 -8.16
C ILE A 20 16.98 26.72 -6.78
N PHE A 21 16.97 28.05 -6.71
CA PHE A 21 17.06 28.77 -5.44
C PHE A 21 15.72 28.86 -4.70
N GLY A 22 14.60 28.68 -5.39
CA GLY A 22 13.25 28.75 -4.79
C GLY A 22 12.78 27.45 -4.14
N ILE A 23 13.42 26.31 -4.43
CA ILE A 23 12.98 24.98 -3.96
C ILE A 23 14.17 24.19 -3.40
N PRO A 24 14.78 24.63 -2.28
CA PRO A 24 15.92 23.94 -1.70
C PRO A 24 15.54 22.53 -1.24
N GLY A 25 16.41 21.55 -1.51
CA GLY A 25 16.23 20.17 -1.03
C GLY A 25 15.21 19.32 -1.80
N ALA A 26 14.67 19.81 -2.92
CA ALA A 26 13.81 19.03 -3.78
C ALA A 26 14.50 17.73 -4.24
N ARG A 27 13.80 16.61 -4.11
CA ARG A 27 14.24 15.31 -4.60
C ARG A 27 13.18 14.76 -5.54
N VAL A 28 13.64 14.12 -6.61
CA VAL A 28 12.80 13.32 -7.48
C VAL A 28 13.14 11.86 -7.20
N TRP A 29 12.12 11.02 -7.10
CA TRP A 29 12.26 9.58 -6.97
C TRP A 29 11.73 8.94 -8.26
N PRO A 30 12.58 8.73 -9.29
CA PRO A 30 12.11 8.31 -10.62
C PRO A 30 11.38 6.96 -10.63
N GLN A 31 11.62 6.13 -9.62
CA GLN A 31 10.97 4.82 -9.45
C GLN A 31 9.53 4.95 -8.94
N LEU A 32 9.19 6.07 -8.29
CA LEU A 32 7.83 6.40 -7.85
C LEU A 32 7.08 7.08 -8.99
N SER A 33 6.59 6.25 -9.92
CA SER A 33 5.71 6.73 -10.98
C SER A 33 4.36 7.16 -10.42
N ASN A 34 3.84 8.31 -10.88
CA ASN A 34 2.48 8.76 -10.55
C ASN A 34 1.39 7.78 -11.03
N GLY A 35 1.72 6.83 -11.92
CA GLY A 35 0.81 5.75 -12.34
C GLY A 35 0.64 4.66 -11.28
N ASN A 36 1.48 4.61 -10.25
CA ASN A 36 1.35 3.68 -9.13
C ASN A 36 1.10 4.45 -7.80
N PRO A 37 -0.15 4.86 -7.52
CA PRO A 37 -0.47 5.65 -6.33
C PRO A 37 -0.21 4.91 -5.01
N TYR A 38 -0.16 3.57 -5.05
CA TYR A 38 0.10 2.74 -3.87
C TYR A 38 1.53 2.94 -3.35
N ASP A 39 2.52 2.94 -4.25
CA ASP A 39 3.93 3.12 -3.85
C ASP A 39 4.15 4.54 -3.29
N MET A 40 3.47 5.55 -3.87
CA MET A 40 3.49 6.92 -3.34
C MET A 40 2.91 7.00 -1.94
N TYR A 41 1.75 6.37 -1.71
CA TYR A 41 1.15 6.29 -0.38
C TYR A 41 2.10 5.62 0.63
N ARG A 42 2.70 4.48 0.27
CA ARG A 42 3.65 3.78 1.15
C ARG A 42 4.89 4.61 1.48
N MET A 43 5.43 5.33 0.50
CA MET A 43 6.55 6.24 0.72
C MET A 43 6.18 7.35 1.71
N LEU A 44 5.00 7.96 1.57
CA LEU A 44 4.56 9.03 2.46
C LEU A 44 4.33 8.54 3.89
N VAL A 45 3.75 7.34 4.08
CA VAL A 45 3.59 6.77 5.42
C VAL A 45 4.95 6.39 6.03
N ALA A 46 5.88 5.85 5.23
CA ALA A 46 7.24 5.58 5.69
C ALA A 46 7.95 6.88 6.11
N MET A 47 7.77 7.99 5.37
CA MET A 47 8.29 9.30 5.75
C MET A 47 7.69 9.80 7.06
N ALA A 48 6.40 9.58 7.31
CA ALA A 48 5.74 9.97 8.55
C ALA A 48 6.20 9.14 9.76
N GLY A 49 6.61 7.89 9.55
CA GLY A 49 7.13 7.01 10.60
C GLY A 49 8.62 7.16 10.88
N CYS A 50 9.39 7.73 9.95
CA CYS A 50 10.84 7.83 10.05
C CYS A 50 11.27 8.95 11.02
N PRO A 51 12.35 8.77 11.80
CA PRO A 51 13.25 7.61 11.84
C PRO A 51 12.81 6.48 12.77
N ASP A 52 11.73 6.68 13.54
CA ASP A 52 11.43 5.87 14.72
C ASP A 52 10.78 4.52 14.38
N ASN A 53 10.08 4.43 13.26
CA ASN A 53 9.33 3.25 12.85
C ASN A 53 9.73 2.80 11.44
N ASP A 54 10.23 1.57 11.36
CA ASP A 54 10.44 0.92 10.08
C ASP A 54 9.10 0.52 9.45
N MET A 55 8.89 0.95 8.20
CA MET A 55 7.71 0.56 7.44
C MET A 55 8.05 -0.54 6.42
N PRO A 56 7.25 -1.62 6.33
CA PRO A 56 7.41 -2.59 5.26
C PRO A 56 7.17 -1.91 3.90
N LYS A 57 8.11 -2.12 2.98
CA LYS A 57 8.10 -1.50 1.64
C LYS A 57 6.83 -1.84 0.86
N ASN A 58 6.39 -3.10 0.94
CA ASN A 58 5.21 -3.61 0.25
C ASN A 58 4.31 -4.38 1.20
N GLY A 59 3.00 -4.33 0.90
CA GLY A 59 1.99 -5.16 1.55
C GLY A 59 1.70 -6.40 0.71
N PRO A 60 1.02 -7.42 1.26
CA PRO A 60 0.74 -8.68 0.57
C PRO A 60 -0.10 -8.52 -0.70
N THR A 61 -0.89 -7.45 -0.79
CA THR A 61 -1.76 -7.12 -1.94
C THR A 61 -1.04 -6.23 -2.97
N GLY A 62 -0.09 -5.40 -2.52
CA GLY A 62 0.55 -4.39 -3.36
C GLY A 62 -0.46 -3.42 -3.99
N PRO A 63 -0.17 -2.90 -5.20
CA PRO A 63 -1.09 -2.04 -5.98
C PRO A 63 -2.20 -2.82 -6.70
N ASN A 64 -2.32 -4.13 -6.46
CA ASN A 64 -3.20 -4.99 -7.25
C ASN A 64 -4.65 -4.90 -6.76
N MET A 65 -5.58 -5.19 -7.68
CA MET A 65 -6.99 -5.35 -7.36
C MET A 65 -7.18 -6.52 -6.38
N VAL A 66 -7.96 -6.28 -5.33
CA VAL A 66 -8.35 -7.28 -4.34
C VAL A 66 -9.86 -7.40 -4.34
N THR A 67 -10.34 -8.64 -4.44
CA THR A 67 -11.76 -8.98 -4.32
C THR A 67 -11.97 -9.82 -3.08
N ILE A 68 -13.03 -9.51 -2.34
CA ILE A 68 -13.46 -10.28 -1.17
C ILE A 68 -14.82 -10.87 -1.52
N SER A 69 -14.90 -12.20 -1.51
CA SER A 69 -16.12 -12.93 -1.79
C SER A 69 -16.72 -13.41 -0.47
N TYR A 70 -17.97 -13.01 -0.20
CA TYR A 70 -18.67 -13.42 1.02
C TYR A 70 -19.34 -14.79 0.86
N THR A 71 -19.71 -15.15 -0.38
CA THR A 71 -20.31 -16.45 -0.68
C THR A 71 -19.48 -17.22 -1.71
N PRO A 72 -19.60 -18.57 -1.75
CA PRO A 72 -18.98 -19.38 -2.80
C PRO A 72 -19.44 -18.97 -4.20
N ALA A 73 -20.69 -18.51 -4.34
CA ALA A 73 -21.22 -18.03 -5.62
C ALA A 73 -20.49 -16.77 -6.10
N ASP A 74 -20.19 -15.82 -5.21
CA ASP A 74 -19.43 -14.61 -5.54
C ASP A 74 -17.99 -14.96 -5.96
N GLU A 75 -17.38 -15.93 -5.27
CA GLU A 75 -16.05 -16.45 -5.63
C GLU A 75 -16.05 -17.03 -7.05
N GLU A 76 -17.04 -17.85 -7.39
CA GLU A 76 -17.15 -18.40 -8.74
C GLU A 76 -17.32 -17.32 -9.80
N ILE A 77 -18.12 -16.27 -9.53
CA ILE A 77 -18.31 -15.15 -10.45
C ILE A 77 -16.98 -14.45 -10.69
N ALA A 78 -16.25 -14.10 -9.62
CA ALA A 78 -14.97 -13.41 -9.72
C ALA A 78 -13.92 -14.24 -10.47
N ILE A 79 -13.82 -15.54 -10.19
CA ILE A 79 -12.88 -16.45 -10.87
C ILE A 79 -13.25 -16.61 -12.35
N LYS A 80 -14.53 -16.82 -12.68
CA LYS A 80 -14.98 -16.93 -14.08
C LYS A 80 -14.75 -15.65 -14.85
N ALA A 81 -15.02 -14.49 -14.25
CA ALA A 81 -14.75 -13.19 -14.86
C ALA A 81 -13.25 -13.00 -15.13
N GLY A 82 -12.39 -13.30 -14.15
CA GLY A 82 -10.94 -13.26 -14.31
C GLY A 82 -10.46 -14.16 -15.45
N LYS A 83 -10.93 -15.41 -15.49
CA LYS A 83 -10.60 -16.37 -16.55
C LYS A 83 -11.02 -15.87 -17.94
N ASN A 84 -12.22 -15.31 -18.06
CA ASN A 84 -12.73 -14.77 -19.33
C ASN A 84 -11.90 -13.58 -19.84
N MET A 85 -11.34 -12.81 -18.91
CA MET A 85 -10.45 -11.68 -19.21
C MET A 85 -8.97 -12.09 -19.37
N GLY A 86 -8.64 -13.37 -19.19
CA GLY A 86 -7.27 -13.89 -19.29
C GLY A 86 -6.40 -13.63 -18.06
N TYR A 87 -7.00 -13.34 -16.90
CA TYR A 87 -6.29 -13.09 -15.64
C TYR A 87 -6.33 -14.29 -14.69
N THR A 88 -5.29 -14.43 -13.88
CA THR A 88 -5.19 -15.42 -12.80
C THR A 88 -5.24 -14.73 -11.44
N SER A 89 -5.99 -15.28 -10.48
CA SER A 89 -6.01 -14.81 -9.10
C SER A 89 -5.09 -15.64 -8.20
N LYS A 90 -4.67 -15.04 -7.07
CA LYS A 90 -3.94 -15.72 -5.99
C LYS A 90 -4.74 -15.56 -4.70
N GLU A 91 -4.94 -16.66 -3.98
CA GLU A 91 -5.57 -16.66 -2.66
C GLU A 91 -4.59 -16.11 -1.61
N LEU A 92 -5.05 -15.14 -0.81
CA LEU A 92 -4.25 -14.48 0.23
C LEU A 92 -4.61 -14.94 1.65
N THR A 93 -5.85 -15.40 1.84
CA THR A 93 -6.42 -15.78 3.13
C THR A 93 -7.29 -17.02 2.96
N THR A 94 -7.63 -17.69 4.05
CA THR A 94 -8.55 -18.84 4.03
C THR A 94 -9.96 -18.44 3.60
N LYS A 95 -10.70 -19.38 3.01
CA LYS A 95 -12.09 -19.21 2.57
C LYS A 95 -13.07 -18.91 3.70
N ASP A 96 -12.88 -19.58 4.83
CA ASP A 96 -13.81 -19.48 5.95
C ASP A 96 -13.42 -18.37 6.90
N SER A 97 -14.42 -17.59 7.31
CA SER A 97 -14.30 -16.69 8.45
C SER A 97 -14.34 -17.52 9.73
N SER A 98 -13.20 -17.64 10.40
CA SER A 98 -13.11 -18.26 11.72
C SER A 98 -12.40 -17.32 12.70
N GLU A 99 -12.82 -17.40 13.97
CA GLU A 99 -12.10 -16.75 15.06
C GLU A 99 -10.67 -17.32 15.15
N MET A 100 -9.70 -16.48 15.52
CA MET A 100 -8.34 -16.98 15.75
C MET A 100 -8.36 -18.04 16.86
N PRO A 101 -7.56 -19.12 16.77
CA PRO A 101 -7.59 -20.23 17.73
C PRO A 101 -7.38 -19.87 19.21
N GLN A 102 -6.83 -18.68 19.46
CA GLN A 102 -6.46 -18.11 20.76
C GLN A 102 -7.56 -17.23 21.38
N ILE A 103 -8.58 -16.84 20.60
CA ILE A 103 -9.74 -16.11 21.12
C ILE A 103 -10.45 -17.02 22.14
N ASN A 104 -10.82 -16.45 23.28
CA ASN A 104 -11.39 -17.14 24.45
C ASN A 104 -10.49 -18.17 25.16
N LYS A 105 -9.21 -18.31 24.79
CA LYS A 105 -8.25 -19.22 25.47
C LYS A 105 -7.19 -18.48 26.28
N THR A 106 -6.72 -17.34 25.77
CA THR A 106 -5.77 -16.47 26.46
C THR A 106 -6.46 -15.16 26.80
N SER A 107 -6.63 -14.89 28.09
CA SER A 107 -7.11 -13.58 28.54
C SER A 107 -6.08 -12.51 28.17
N PRO A 108 -6.49 -11.38 27.56
CA PRO A 108 -5.60 -10.23 27.37
C PRO A 108 -5.26 -9.57 28.73
N VAL A 109 -6.00 -9.92 29.79
CA VAL A 109 -5.73 -9.49 31.15
C VAL A 109 -4.70 -10.42 31.77
N PRO A 110 -3.51 -9.92 32.18
CA PRO A 110 -2.55 -10.72 32.92
C PRO A 110 -3.23 -11.30 34.17
N PHE A 111 -3.02 -12.60 34.44
CA PHE A 111 -3.62 -13.33 35.57
C PHE A 111 -3.40 -12.68 36.96
N ASN A 112 -2.48 -11.71 37.08
CA ASN A 112 -2.13 -11.01 38.32
C ASN A 112 -2.57 -9.54 38.39
N SER A 113 -3.41 -9.03 37.47
CA SER A 113 -3.86 -7.62 37.47
C SER A 113 -4.66 -7.17 38.70
N GLY A 114 -5.01 -8.09 39.61
CA GLY A 114 -5.67 -7.80 40.89
C GLY A 114 -4.90 -8.20 42.16
N LYS A 115 -3.65 -8.67 42.06
CA LYS A 115 -2.88 -9.19 43.23
C LYS A 115 -1.92 -8.17 43.88
N TYR A 116 -2.24 -6.88 43.84
CA TYR A 116 -1.63 -5.97 44.81
C TYR A 116 -2.26 -6.25 46.18
N LYS A 117 -1.57 -7.08 46.99
CA LYS A 117 -1.79 -7.14 48.43
C LYS A 117 -1.65 -5.71 48.96
N ARG A 118 -2.75 -5.11 49.43
CA ARG A 118 -2.69 -3.92 50.28
C ARG A 118 -1.74 -4.28 51.44
N LYS A 119 -0.64 -3.54 51.55
CA LYS A 119 0.24 -3.57 52.73
C LYS A 119 -0.52 -3.05 53.93
#